data_AF-A0A945Z338-F1
#
_entry.id   AF-A0A945Z338-F1
#
_cell.length_a   1.000
_cell.length_b   1.000
_cell.length_c   1.000
_cell.angle_alpha   90.00
_cell.angle_beta   90.00
_cell.angle_gamma   90.00
#
_symmetry.space_group_name_H-M   'P 1'
#
loop_
_entity.id
_entity.type
_entity.pdbx_description
1 polymer ?
#
loop_
_entity_poly.entity_id
_entity_poly.type
_entity_poly.pdbx_seq_one_letter_code
_entity_poly.pdbx_strand_id
1 'polypeptide(L)'
;MSCKYVDPVRWQTPDFFELPSSSKLLFCYLYDNCDLAGFIPVNKPLWSVYTGIPKDELDTVIDTLSEFVIVEDGIAWLCNHLVDNRNFPLNERNKAHRSIINLFERNSNHVSSFKYYSSLTLQDTTRLYKDNTIQDNTGEDLSSFDPPSSNDKIGLKPGELLQMKEDAKSSED
;
A
#
# COMPACT_ATOMS: atom_id res chain seq x y z
N MET A 1 7.00 -13.52 6.28
CA MET A 1 5.83 -12.62 6.22
C MET A 1 6.12 -11.53 5.22
N SER A 2 5.21 -11.25 4.30
CA SER A 2 5.32 -10.05 3.45
C SER A 2 4.83 -8.86 4.29
N CYS A 3 5.58 -7.77 4.28
CA CYS A 3 5.18 -6.50 4.91
C CYS A 3 4.56 -5.62 3.83
N LYS A 4 3.43 -4.95 4.13
CA LYS A 4 2.88 -3.94 3.24
C LYS A 4 3.75 -2.69 3.29
N TYR A 5 4.07 -2.15 2.13
CA TYR A 5 4.77 -0.88 2.01
C TYR A 5 3.75 0.25 2.10
N VAL A 6 4.04 1.24 2.94
CA VAL A 6 3.28 2.49 3.01
C VAL A 6 4.22 3.61 2.60
N ASP A 7 3.96 4.22 1.44
CA ASP A 7 4.73 5.36 0.98
C ASP A 7 4.32 6.61 1.78
N PRO A 8 5.21 7.21 2.58
CA PRO A 8 4.89 8.45 3.29
C PRO A 8 4.60 9.61 2.35
N VAL A 9 5.10 9.58 1.10
CA VAL A 9 4.84 10.63 0.09
C VAL A 9 3.37 10.68 -0.31
N ARG A 10 2.60 9.58 -0.13
CA ARG A 10 1.15 9.54 -0.41
C ARG A 10 0.41 10.71 0.26
N TRP A 11 0.76 11.03 1.50
CA TRP A 11 0.14 12.13 2.26
C TRP A 11 0.33 13.52 1.66
N GLN A 12 1.30 13.66 0.74
CA GLN A 12 1.65 14.91 0.07
C GLN A 12 1.13 14.97 -1.37
N THR A 13 0.59 13.86 -1.89
CA THR A 13 -0.02 13.84 -3.23
C THR A 13 -1.35 14.63 -3.21
N PRO A 14 -1.63 15.48 -4.21
CA PRO A 14 -2.88 16.26 -4.25
C PRO A 14 -4.12 15.38 -4.08
N ASP A 15 -4.19 14.29 -4.85
CA ASP A 15 -5.34 13.39 -4.88
C ASP A 15 -5.64 12.77 -3.51
N PHE A 16 -4.62 12.53 -2.68
CA PHE A 16 -4.81 11.99 -1.33
C PHE A 16 -4.95 13.09 -0.27
N PHE A 17 -4.17 14.18 -0.37
CA PHE A 17 -4.20 15.28 0.58
C PHE A 17 -5.55 16.01 0.57
N GLU A 18 -6.23 16.10 -0.58
CA GLU A 18 -7.52 16.77 -0.70
C GLU A 18 -8.69 15.94 -0.16
N LEU A 19 -8.50 14.62 0.07
CA LEU A 19 -9.56 13.76 0.59
C LEU A 19 -10.05 14.21 1.97
N PRO A 20 -11.36 14.11 2.24
CA PRO A 20 -11.91 14.27 3.58
C PRO A 20 -11.26 13.31 4.58
N SER A 21 -11.17 13.71 5.85
CA SER A 21 -10.54 12.91 6.91
C SER A 21 -11.17 11.51 7.04
N SER A 22 -12.50 11.41 6.92
CA SER A 22 -13.22 10.12 6.95
C SER A 22 -12.82 9.22 5.79
N SER A 23 -12.68 9.77 4.58
CA SER A 23 -12.24 9.02 3.39
C SER A 23 -10.80 8.55 3.54
N LYS A 24 -9.89 9.40 4.02
CA LYS A 24 -8.50 9.01 4.33
C LYS A 24 -8.45 7.87 5.35
N LEU A 25 -9.24 7.97 6.43
CA LEU A 25 -9.27 6.96 7.47
C LEU A 25 -9.81 5.62 6.95
N LEU A 26 -10.90 5.65 6.17
CA LEU A 26 -11.44 4.44 5.55
C LEU A 26 -10.41 3.83 4.59
N PHE A 27 -9.78 4.64 3.73
CA PHE A 27 -8.75 4.16 2.81
C PHE A 27 -7.59 3.49 3.57
N CYS A 28 -7.04 4.12 4.60
CA CYS A 28 -5.96 3.53 5.40
C CYS A 28 -6.39 2.21 6.04
N TYR A 29 -7.60 2.16 6.61
CA TYR A 29 -8.16 0.93 7.16
C TYR A 29 -8.24 -0.18 6.11
N LEU A 30 -8.78 0.11 4.92
CA LEU A 30 -8.88 -0.87 3.82
C LEU A 30 -7.49 -1.31 3.35
N TYR A 31 -6.56 -0.37 3.21
CA TYR A 31 -5.18 -0.64 2.80
C TYR A 31 -4.47 -1.59 3.76
N ASP A 32 -4.64 -1.40 5.07
CA ASP A 32 -4.04 -2.24 6.09
C ASP A 32 -4.67 -3.64 6.15
N ASN A 33 -5.97 -3.76 5.87
CA ASN A 33 -6.75 -4.99 6.05
C ASN A 33 -7.02 -5.81 4.77
N CYS A 34 -6.73 -5.28 3.58
CA CYS A 34 -6.88 -6.03 2.34
C CYS A 34 -5.88 -7.20 2.21
N ASP A 35 -6.11 -8.09 1.26
CA ASP A 35 -5.15 -9.14 0.90
C ASP A 35 -3.96 -8.58 0.10
N LEU A 36 -3.04 -9.45 -0.33
CA LEU A 36 -1.84 -9.06 -1.10
C LEU A 36 -2.15 -8.54 -2.52
N ALA A 37 -3.37 -8.75 -3.00
CA ALA A 37 -3.86 -8.27 -4.29
C ALA A 37 -4.68 -6.98 -4.16
N GLY A 38 -4.91 -6.49 -2.94
CA GLY A 38 -5.68 -5.29 -2.65
C GLY A 38 -7.18 -5.52 -2.53
N PHE A 39 -7.66 -6.78 -2.43
CA PHE A 39 -9.07 -7.09 -2.25
C PHE A 39 -9.45 -7.16 -0.77
N ILE A 40 -10.67 -6.73 -0.45
CA ILE A 40 -11.28 -6.88 0.86
C ILE A 40 -12.80 -7.06 0.75
N PRO A 41 -13.40 -8.07 1.41
CA PRO A 41 -14.85 -8.22 1.45
C PRO A 41 -15.54 -7.00 2.08
N VAL A 42 -16.63 -6.55 1.49
CA VAL A 42 -17.43 -5.45 2.03
C VAL A 42 -18.09 -5.87 3.33
N ASN A 43 -17.70 -5.21 4.42
CA ASN A 43 -18.33 -5.37 5.72
C ASN A 43 -18.53 -4.00 6.37
N LYS A 44 -19.49 -3.24 5.84
CA LYS A 44 -19.83 -1.89 6.35
C LYS A 44 -20.06 -1.85 7.86
N PRO A 45 -20.73 -2.84 8.49
CA PRO A 45 -20.84 -2.87 9.94
C PRO A 45 -19.49 -2.86 10.66
N LEU A 46 -18.53 -3.66 10.19
CA LEU A 46 -17.21 -3.76 10.78
C LEU A 46 -16.37 -2.50 10.52
N TRP A 47 -16.43 -1.98 9.29
CA TRP A 47 -15.73 -0.75 8.93
C TRP A 47 -16.17 0.42 9.80
N SER A 48 -17.49 0.57 9.98
CA SER A 48 -18.07 1.59 10.85
C SER A 48 -17.55 1.51 12.30
N VAL A 49 -17.42 0.31 12.85
CA VAL A 49 -16.90 0.11 14.21
C VAL A 49 -15.44 0.54 14.34
N TYR A 50 -14.59 0.20 13.36
CA TYR A 50 -13.15 0.51 13.44
C TYR A 50 -12.80 1.94 13.05
N THR A 51 -13.52 2.52 12.10
CA THR A 51 -13.24 3.89 11.63
C THR A 51 -14.05 4.93 12.38
N GLY A 52 -15.10 4.54 13.10
CA GLY A 52 -16.04 5.46 13.73
C GLY A 52 -16.97 6.18 12.74
N ILE A 53 -16.90 5.85 11.45
CA ILE A 53 -17.76 6.44 10.42
C ILE A 53 -19.16 5.81 10.55
N PRO A 54 -20.24 6.60 10.61
CA PRO A 54 -21.61 6.08 10.64
C PRO A 54 -21.92 5.18 9.45
N LYS A 55 -22.69 4.11 9.66
CA LYS A 55 -22.97 3.13 8.58
C LYS A 55 -23.73 3.74 7.40
N ASP A 56 -24.57 4.73 7.67
CA ASP A 56 -25.35 5.49 6.71
C ASP A 56 -24.50 6.51 5.91
N GLU A 57 -23.33 6.88 6.40
CA GLU A 57 -22.38 7.75 5.70
C GLU A 57 -21.35 6.96 4.87
N LEU A 58 -21.17 5.65 5.15
CA LEU A 58 -20.12 4.85 4.50
C LEU A 58 -20.21 4.82 2.98
N ASP A 59 -21.43 4.78 2.42
CA ASP A 59 -21.60 4.78 0.96
C ASP A 59 -21.07 6.07 0.33
N THR A 60 -21.42 7.23 0.90
CA THR A 60 -20.89 8.53 0.46
C THR A 60 -19.36 8.60 0.59
N VAL A 61 -18.80 8.04 1.66
CA VAL A 61 -17.34 8.00 1.87
C VAL A 61 -16.66 7.09 0.84
N ILE A 62 -17.26 5.94 0.52
CA ILE A 62 -16.76 5.02 -0.51
C ILE A 62 -16.82 5.68 -1.89
N ASP A 63 -17.91 6.38 -2.22
CA ASP A 63 -18.06 7.10 -3.49
C ASP A 63 -16.98 8.18 -3.66
N THR A 64 -16.64 8.87 -2.57
CA THR A 64 -15.53 9.84 -2.54
C THR A 64 -14.17 9.19 -2.82
N LEU A 65 -14.03 7.89 -2.53
CA LEU A 65 -12.82 7.11 -2.78
C LEU A 65 -12.83 6.40 -4.13
N SER A 66 -13.79 6.65 -5.03
CA SER A 66 -13.98 5.89 -6.27
C SER A 66 -12.77 5.81 -7.20
N GLU A 67 -11.83 6.76 -7.13
CA GLU A 67 -10.56 6.70 -7.87
C GLU A 67 -9.55 5.72 -7.24
N PHE A 68 -9.64 5.49 -5.93
CA PHE A 68 -8.72 4.68 -5.13
C PHE A 68 -9.27 3.28 -4.83
N VAL A 69 -10.59 3.18 -4.68
CA VAL A 69 -11.31 1.99 -4.23
C VAL A 69 -12.52 1.78 -5.13
N ILE A 70 -12.58 0.63 -5.76
CA ILE A 70 -13.75 0.20 -6.55
C ILE A 70 -14.45 -0.92 -5.77
N VAL A 71 -15.78 -0.88 -5.74
CA VAL A 71 -16.61 -1.91 -5.09
C VAL A 71 -17.46 -2.63 -6.14
N GLU A 72 -17.25 -3.93 -6.30
CA GLU A 72 -18.01 -4.79 -7.21
C GLU A 72 -18.34 -6.11 -6.50
N ASP A 73 -19.57 -6.60 -6.66
CA ASP A 73 -20.03 -7.90 -6.14
C ASP A 73 -19.73 -8.13 -4.64
N GLY A 74 -19.84 -7.07 -3.83
CA GLY A 74 -19.59 -7.13 -2.39
C GLY A 74 -18.10 -7.22 -2.01
N ILE A 75 -17.21 -6.88 -2.94
CA ILE A 75 -15.76 -6.87 -2.74
C ILE A 75 -15.24 -5.48 -3.08
N ALA A 76 -14.48 -4.87 -2.17
CA ALA A 76 -13.75 -3.65 -2.44
C ALA A 76 -12.33 -3.99 -2.90
N TRP A 77 -11.83 -3.24 -3.86
CA TRP A 77 -10.50 -3.41 -4.44
C TRP A 77 -9.75 -2.08 -4.50
N LEU A 78 -8.50 -2.08 -4.02
CA LEU A 78 -7.60 -0.92 -4.01
C LEU A 78 -6.80 -0.84 -5.31
N CYS A 79 -7.14 0.12 -6.18
CA CYS A 79 -6.69 0.16 -7.58
C CYS A 79 -5.15 0.06 -7.73
N ASN A 80 -4.42 0.89 -6.99
CA ASN A 80 -2.96 1.01 -7.10
C ASN A 80 -2.19 0.09 -6.16
N HIS A 81 -2.86 -0.82 -5.44
CA HIS A 81 -2.23 -1.59 -4.35
C HIS A 81 -0.99 -2.37 -4.80
N LEU A 82 -1.01 -3.01 -5.97
CA LEU A 82 0.16 -3.74 -6.47
C LEU A 82 1.32 -2.82 -6.84
N VAL A 83 1.02 -1.65 -7.40
CA VAL A 83 2.03 -0.66 -7.79
C VAL A 83 2.67 -0.07 -6.54
N ASP A 84 1.85 0.34 -5.57
CA ASP A 84 2.29 0.90 -4.28
C ASP A 84 3.20 -0.07 -3.50
N ASN A 85 2.90 -1.38 -3.58
CA ASN A 85 3.68 -2.42 -2.91
C ASN A 85 4.82 -3.00 -3.77
N ARG A 86 5.11 -2.41 -4.95
CA ARG A 86 6.16 -2.85 -5.89
C ARG A 86 6.03 -4.32 -6.31
N ASN A 87 4.80 -4.82 -6.38
CA ASN A 87 4.46 -6.18 -6.80
C ASN A 87 4.06 -6.25 -8.29
N PHE A 88 4.01 -5.10 -8.99
CA PHE A 88 3.72 -5.01 -10.42
C PHE A 88 4.98 -4.63 -11.22
N PRO A 89 5.20 -5.20 -12.43
CA PRO A 89 4.39 -6.21 -13.12
C PRO A 89 4.49 -7.60 -12.46
N LEU A 90 3.40 -8.36 -12.54
CA LEU A 90 3.34 -9.72 -11.99
C LEU A 90 4.19 -10.68 -12.84
N ASN A 91 4.82 -11.65 -12.17
CA ASN A 91 5.73 -12.61 -12.80
C ASN A 91 5.43 -14.00 -12.23
N GLU A 92 4.84 -14.88 -13.02
CA GLU A 92 4.46 -16.23 -12.62
C GLU A 92 5.63 -17.09 -12.10
N ARG A 93 6.87 -16.77 -12.50
CA ARG A 93 8.06 -17.46 -12.00
C ARG A 93 8.35 -17.09 -10.53
N ASN A 94 7.95 -15.89 -10.09
CA ASN A 94 8.08 -15.45 -8.71
C ASN A 94 6.98 -16.10 -7.83
N LYS A 95 7.40 -16.83 -6.80
CA LYS A 95 6.50 -17.51 -5.85
C LYS A 95 5.54 -16.56 -5.14
N ALA A 96 5.98 -15.36 -4.79
CA ALA A 96 5.13 -14.35 -4.14
C ALA A 96 4.08 -13.80 -5.11
N HIS A 97 4.44 -13.60 -6.37
CA HIS A 97 3.50 -13.11 -7.39
C HIS A 97 2.46 -14.20 -7.74
N ARG A 98 2.82 -15.49 -7.72
CA ARG A 98 1.83 -16.57 -7.88
C ARG A 98 0.70 -16.52 -6.86
N SER A 99 1.00 -16.19 -5.59
CA SER A 99 -0.09 -16.05 -4.61
C SER A 99 -1.00 -14.86 -4.91
N ILE A 100 -0.46 -13.76 -5.45
CA ILE A 100 -1.24 -12.60 -5.87
C ILE A 100 -2.13 -12.97 -7.07
N ILE A 101 -1.56 -13.64 -8.09
CA ILE A 101 -2.31 -14.12 -9.27
C ILE A 101 -3.49 -15.00 -8.85
N ASN A 102 -3.26 -15.96 -7.95
CA ASN A 102 -4.33 -16.81 -7.42
C ASN A 102 -5.43 -16.01 -6.69
N LEU A 103 -5.09 -14.88 -6.05
CA LEU A 103 -6.09 -14.01 -5.41
C LEU A 103 -6.93 -13.27 -6.47
N PHE A 104 -6.33 -12.81 -7.57
CA PHE A 104 -7.11 -12.27 -8.68
C PHE A 104 -8.06 -13.31 -9.25
N GLU A 105 -7.58 -14.52 -9.55
CA GLU A 105 -8.41 -15.61 -10.08
C GLU A 105 -9.62 -15.92 -9.19
N ARG A 106 -9.45 -15.89 -7.86
CA ARG A 106 -10.54 -16.09 -6.90
C ARG A 106 -11.56 -14.94 -6.90
N ASN A 107 -11.13 -13.74 -7.26
CA ASN A 107 -11.94 -12.53 -7.35
C ASN A 107 -12.27 -12.19 -8.81
N SER A 108 -12.36 -13.18 -9.71
CA SER A 108 -12.60 -13.00 -11.15
C SER A 108 -13.86 -12.20 -11.50
N ASN A 109 -14.83 -12.15 -10.59
CA ASN A 109 -16.07 -11.40 -10.77
C ASN A 109 -15.87 -9.89 -10.63
N HIS A 110 -14.77 -9.45 -10.00
CA HIS A 110 -14.41 -8.03 -9.91
C HIS A 110 -13.77 -7.55 -11.22
N VAL A 111 -14.61 -7.35 -12.24
CA VAL A 111 -14.24 -7.04 -13.63
C VAL A 111 -13.31 -5.83 -13.74
N SER A 112 -13.54 -4.78 -12.95
CA SER A 112 -12.73 -3.55 -13.02
C SER A 112 -11.25 -3.79 -12.67
N SER A 113 -10.98 -4.68 -11.71
CA SER A 113 -9.60 -5.01 -11.31
C SER A 113 -8.80 -5.67 -12.45
N PHE A 114 -9.43 -6.59 -13.17
CA PHE A 114 -8.82 -7.26 -14.32
C PHE A 114 -8.61 -6.33 -15.50
N LYS A 115 -9.59 -5.47 -15.79
CA LYS A 115 -9.47 -4.47 -16.86
C LYS A 115 -8.34 -3.49 -16.58
N TYR A 116 -8.24 -3.00 -15.35
CA TYR A 116 -7.22 -2.05 -14.95
C TYR A 116 -5.82 -2.63 -15.14
N TYR A 117 -5.51 -3.80 -14.58
CA TYR A 117 -4.17 -4.38 -14.75
C TYR A 117 -3.85 -4.80 -16.18
N SER A 118 -4.84 -5.32 -16.92
CA SER A 118 -4.66 -5.60 -18.35
C SER A 118 -4.29 -4.32 -19.12
N SER A 119 -4.88 -3.18 -18.77
CA SER A 119 -4.56 -1.89 -19.38
C SER A 119 -3.16 -1.38 -19.02
N LEU A 120 -2.70 -1.60 -17.79
CA LEU A 120 -1.34 -1.25 -17.36
C LEU A 120 -0.28 -2.07 -18.10
N THR A 121 -0.50 -3.38 -18.26
CA THR A 121 0.41 -4.25 -19.03
C THR A 121 0.56 -3.78 -20.48
N LEU A 122 -0.52 -3.25 -21.09
CA LEU A 122 -0.48 -2.67 -22.43
C LEU A 122 0.29 -1.34 -22.47
N GLN A 123 0.12 -0.46 -21.48
CA GLN A 123 0.83 0.82 -21.43
C GLN A 123 2.33 0.68 -21.12
N ASP A 124 2.71 -0.30 -20.31
CA ASP A 124 4.13 -0.58 -20.01
C ASP A 124 4.87 -1.17 -21.21
N THR A 125 4.22 -1.97 -22.07
CA THR A 125 4.85 -2.36 -23.34
C THR A 125 5.17 -1.15 -24.22
N THR A 126 4.38 -0.07 -24.19
CA THR A 126 4.69 1.16 -24.93
C THR A 126 5.78 2.04 -24.29
N ARG A 127 5.98 2.00 -22.96
CA ARG A 127 7.07 2.73 -22.28
C ARG A 127 8.42 2.00 -22.38
N LEU A 128 8.40 0.66 -22.37
CA LEU A 128 9.60 -0.17 -22.52
C LEU A 128 10.30 -0.04 -23.89
N TYR A 129 9.62 0.51 -24.92
CA TYR A 129 10.23 0.80 -26.23
C TYR A 129 10.70 2.25 -26.41
N LYS A 130 10.45 3.16 -25.44
CA LYS A 130 10.94 4.55 -25.50
C LYS A 130 12.19 4.81 -24.65
N ASP A 131 12.41 4.03 -23.58
CA ASP A 131 13.49 4.32 -22.63
C ASP A 131 14.79 3.50 -22.87
N ASN A 132 14.89 2.74 -23.97
CA ASN A 132 16.10 1.95 -24.28
C ASN A 132 17.19 2.70 -25.09
N THR A 133 17.25 4.03 -25.00
CA THR A 133 18.40 4.79 -25.51
C THR A 133 18.90 5.80 -24.49
N ILE A 134 19.48 5.31 -23.39
CA ILE A 134 20.66 5.94 -22.80
C ILE A 134 21.60 4.80 -22.36
N GLN A 135 22.74 4.72 -23.02
CA GLN A 135 23.92 4.01 -22.53
C GLN A 135 24.46 4.81 -21.34
N ASP A 136 24.80 4.16 -20.23
CA ASP A 136 25.89 4.67 -19.41
C ASP A 136 26.75 3.55 -18.86
N ASN A 137 28.00 3.61 -19.30
CA ASN A 137 29.15 2.94 -18.73
C ASN A 137 29.54 3.72 -17.48
N THR A 138 29.48 3.11 -16.29
CA THR A 138 30.44 3.40 -15.22
C THR A 138 30.36 2.30 -14.18
N GLY A 139 31.47 1.60 -13.99
CA GLY A 139 31.61 0.63 -12.92
C GLY A 139 31.83 1.36 -11.60
N GLU A 140 31.00 1.06 -10.61
CA GLU A 140 31.36 1.13 -9.20
C GLU A 140 30.94 -0.19 -8.54
N ASP A 141 31.92 -0.81 -7.89
CA ASP A 141 31.82 -2.11 -7.24
C ASP A 141 31.16 -1.93 -5.86
N LEU A 142 29.86 -2.22 -5.75
CA LEU A 142 29.07 -2.14 -4.52
C LEU A 142 29.17 -3.43 -3.68
N SER A 143 30.35 -4.02 -3.58
CA SER A 143 30.56 -5.32 -2.90
C SER A 143 30.75 -5.23 -1.38
N SER A 144 30.26 -4.20 -0.68
CA SER A 144 30.54 -4.05 0.77
C SER A 144 29.43 -3.44 1.63
N PHE A 145 28.16 -3.51 1.20
CA PHE A 145 27.04 -3.25 2.11
C PHE A 145 26.36 -4.56 2.48
N ASP A 146 26.86 -5.20 3.54
CA ASP A 146 26.06 -6.20 4.24
C ASP A 146 24.83 -5.50 4.85
N PRO A 147 23.61 -5.96 4.56
CA PRO A 147 22.42 -5.43 5.21
C PRO A 147 22.48 -5.72 6.71
N PRO A 148 22.08 -4.78 7.59
CA PRO A 148 22.06 -5.04 9.02
C PRO A 148 21.16 -6.24 9.35
N SER A 149 21.73 -7.21 10.07
CA SER A 149 21.06 -8.38 10.60
C SER A 149 19.75 -7.99 11.31
N SER A 150 18.63 -8.52 10.83
CA SER A 150 17.27 -8.16 11.25
C SER A 150 16.86 -8.65 12.65
N ASN A 151 17.79 -9.04 13.52
CA ASN A 151 17.47 -9.66 14.81
C ASN A 151 17.70 -8.81 16.06
N ASP A 152 18.23 -7.60 15.95
CA ASP A 152 18.34 -6.70 17.10
C ASP A 152 17.33 -5.56 16.98
N LYS A 153 16.06 -5.84 17.31
CA LYS A 153 15.13 -4.78 17.70
C LYS A 153 15.55 -4.23 19.06
N ILE A 154 16.55 -3.35 19.09
CA ILE A 154 16.80 -2.49 20.25
C ILE A 154 15.82 -1.32 20.14
N GLY A 155 14.53 -1.61 20.39
CA GLY A 155 13.57 -0.56 20.69
C GLY A 155 13.83 -0.01 22.10
N LEU A 156 13.50 1.25 22.32
CA LEU A 156 13.49 1.85 23.65
C LEU A 156 12.68 0.96 24.61
N LYS A 157 13.28 0.59 25.73
CA LYS A 157 12.58 -0.14 26.78
C LYS A 157 11.50 0.76 27.39
N PRO A 158 10.40 0.18 27.92
CA PRO A 158 9.39 0.96 28.64
C PRO A 158 10.05 1.84 29.72
N GLY A 159 9.76 3.15 29.72
CA GLY A 159 10.30 4.12 30.68
C GLY A 159 11.59 4.83 30.24
N GLU A 160 12.31 4.32 29.24
CA GLU A 160 13.60 4.88 28.81
C GLU A 160 13.44 6.27 28.17
N LEU A 161 12.34 6.51 27.44
CA LEU A 161 12.00 7.82 26.91
C LEU A 161 11.67 8.86 28.00
N LEU A 162 11.09 8.42 29.13
CA LEU A 162 10.81 9.31 30.26
C LEU A 162 12.11 9.70 30.94
N GLN A 163 13.00 8.74 31.17
CA GLN A 163 14.32 8.98 31.73
C GLN A 163 15.13 9.97 30.88
N MET A 164 15.16 9.78 29.56
CA MET A 164 15.85 10.71 28.65
C MET A 164 15.29 12.14 28.71
N LYS A 165 13.98 12.30 28.93
CA LYS A 165 13.34 13.62 29.07
C LYS A 165 13.64 14.27 30.42
N GLU A 166 13.76 13.48 31.47
CA GLU A 166 14.14 13.94 32.81
C GLU A 166 15.63 14.34 32.86
N ASP A 167 16.49 13.52 32.26
CA ASP A 167 17.93 13.78 32.17
C ASP A 167 18.23 15.04 31.34
N ALA A 168 17.51 15.26 30.23
CA ALA A 168 17.63 16.47 29.42
C ALA A 168 17.19 17.74 30.17
N LYS A 169 16.21 17.63 31.08
CA LYS A 169 15.80 18.75 31.95
C LYS A 169 16.80 19.02 33.07
N SER A 170 17.46 17.98 33.59
CA SER A 170 18.45 18.12 34.66
C SER A 170 19.79 18.69 34.19
N SER A 171 20.05 18.73 32.87
CA SER A 171 21.28 19.30 32.29
C SER A 171 21.18 20.79 31.96
N GLU A 172 20.01 21.43 32.18
CA GLU A 172 19.77 22.86 31.93
C GLU A 172 19.84 23.74 33.20
N ASP A 173 20.09 23.14 34.37
CA ASP A 173 20.35 23.81 35.67
C ASP A 173 21.84 23.76 36.06
#